data_AF-A0A0S9N0N6-F1
#
_entry.id   AF-A0A0S9N0N6-F1
#
_cell.length_a   1.000
_cell.length_b   1.000
_cell.length_c   1.000
_cell.angle_alpha   90.00
_cell.angle_beta   90.00
_cell.angle_gamma   90.00
#
_symmetry.space_group_name_H-M   'P 1'
#
loop_
_entity.id
_entity.type
_entity.pdbx_description
1 polymer ?
#
loop_
_entity_poly.entity_id
_entity_poly.type
_entity_poly.pdbx_seq_one_letter_code
_entity_poly.pdbx_strand_id
1 'polypeptide(L)'
;MVSVGGVTWDTAAIGQNGSPIDFTSRSDDVYQTIGNSSPYAVTGFGQITRINSSTGFCTNCTLTYEFGGFNLANSTTDPDADTTTRTYTGGWVNVYVNYLDNTRALWLGLQGHAGTSLTGIIVGSGVDVVGVNGTGLLDVVNGLAASYFDTNAMTRGADFRFSTTATTIDASDPAAIKTSGSGTFTSQTQVTEVPEPASVALVGLGLLGLAARRRKLAK
;
A
#
# COMPACT_ATOMS: atom_id res chain seq x y z
N MET A 1 -8.99 15.77 1.54
CA MET A 1 -8.57 15.00 2.72
C MET A 1 -9.64 14.01 3.15
N VAL A 2 -9.23 12.79 3.48
CA VAL A 2 -10.07 11.71 4.01
C VAL A 2 -9.51 11.27 5.38
N SER A 3 -10.37 10.78 6.28
CA SER A 3 -9.99 10.24 7.59
C SER A 3 -10.71 8.92 7.86
N VAL A 4 -9.95 7.86 8.12
CA VAL A 4 -10.49 6.53 8.43
C VAL A 4 -9.70 5.92 9.58
N GLY A 5 -10.38 5.56 10.66
CA GLY A 5 -9.72 5.00 11.85
C GLY A 5 -8.71 5.94 12.51
N GLY A 6 -8.83 7.26 12.31
CA GLY A 6 -7.90 8.26 12.82
C GLY A 6 -6.68 8.52 11.91
N VAL A 7 -6.53 7.75 10.83
CA VAL A 7 -5.52 7.96 9.79
C VAL A 7 -6.07 8.91 8.75
N THR A 8 -5.32 9.98 8.46
CA THR A 8 -5.68 11.01 7.49
C THR A 8 -4.73 11.01 6.31
N TRP A 9 -5.26 11.23 5.11
CA TRP A 9 -4.46 11.41 3.90
C TRP A 9 -5.17 12.37 2.93
N ASP A 10 -4.41 12.89 1.98
CA ASP A 10 -4.91 13.82 0.99
C ASP A 10 -5.09 13.15 -0.37
N THR A 11 -6.33 12.84 -0.72
CA THR A 11 -6.68 12.20 -2.00
C THR A 11 -6.43 13.06 -3.23
N ALA A 12 -6.19 14.37 -3.02
CA ALA A 12 -5.85 15.31 -4.08
C ALA A 12 -4.35 15.65 -4.09
N ALA A 13 -3.52 14.91 -3.34
CA ALA A 13 -2.11 15.22 -3.24
C ALA A 13 -1.43 15.17 -4.63
N ILE A 14 -0.54 16.12 -4.85
CA ILE A 14 0.20 16.29 -6.10
C ILE A 14 1.69 16.11 -5.81
N GLY A 15 2.36 15.32 -6.63
CA GLY A 15 3.79 15.10 -6.59
C GLY A 15 4.61 16.30 -7.02
N GLN A 16 5.92 16.22 -6.79
CA GLN A 16 6.87 17.29 -7.16
C GLN A 16 6.88 17.59 -8.67
N ASN A 17 6.43 16.65 -9.49
CA ASN A 17 6.31 16.77 -10.94
C ASN A 17 4.90 17.18 -11.41
N GLY A 18 4.00 17.59 -10.51
CA GLY A 18 2.63 17.97 -10.87
C GLY A 18 1.69 16.79 -11.14
N SER A 19 2.16 15.54 -11.00
CA SER A 19 1.32 14.35 -11.17
C SER A 19 0.51 14.07 -9.91
N PRO A 20 -0.76 13.64 -10.00
CA PRO A 20 -1.50 13.17 -8.83
C PRO A 20 -0.74 12.05 -8.12
N ILE A 21 -0.40 12.27 -6.85
CA ILE A 21 0.09 11.26 -5.90
C ILE A 21 -1.01 11.12 -4.86
N ASP A 22 -2.05 10.39 -5.23
CA ASP A 22 -3.24 10.24 -4.41
C ASP A 22 -2.93 9.61 -3.04
N PHE A 23 -2.23 8.46 -3.05
CA PHE A 23 -1.71 7.85 -1.84
C PHE A 23 -0.28 7.36 -2.01
N THR A 24 0.61 7.78 -1.12
CA THR A 24 1.92 7.18 -0.93
C THR A 24 2.24 7.07 0.54
N SER A 25 2.55 5.87 1.01
CA SER A 25 3.06 5.65 2.36
C SER A 25 4.54 5.26 2.32
N ARG A 26 5.28 5.70 3.33
CA ARG A 26 6.69 5.37 3.51
C ARG A 26 6.91 4.72 4.87
N SER A 27 7.77 3.71 4.87
CA SER A 27 8.30 3.06 6.05
C SER A 27 9.80 3.20 6.04
N ASP A 28 10.35 3.78 7.11
CA ASP A 28 11.80 3.91 7.26
C ASP A 28 12.42 2.64 7.89
N ASP A 29 11.60 1.85 8.59
CA ASP A 29 11.98 0.57 9.19
C ASP A 29 11.08 -0.57 8.69
N VAL A 30 11.63 -1.37 7.79
CA VAL A 30 11.04 -2.62 7.27
C VAL A 30 11.96 -3.75 7.62
N TYR A 31 11.46 -4.74 8.36
CA TYR A 31 12.18 -5.95 8.70
C TYR A 31 11.62 -7.11 7.89
N GLN A 32 12.49 -7.83 7.19
CA GLN A 32 12.10 -8.92 6.32
C GLN A 32 12.98 -10.14 6.56
N THR A 33 12.38 -11.32 6.50
CA THR A 33 13.06 -12.61 6.44
C THR A 33 12.73 -13.27 5.11
N ILE A 34 13.76 -13.68 4.37
CA ILE A 34 13.65 -14.37 3.08
C ILE A 34 14.16 -15.79 3.29
N GLY A 35 13.28 -16.78 3.21
CA GLY A 35 13.66 -18.18 3.28
C GLY A 35 14.57 -18.61 2.13
N ASN A 36 15.68 -19.25 2.46
CA ASN A 36 16.60 -19.91 1.53
C ASN A 36 16.46 -21.44 1.51
N SER A 37 15.51 -21.96 2.28
CA SER A 37 15.10 -23.36 2.26
C SER A 37 13.58 -23.45 2.19
N SER A 38 13.07 -24.55 1.63
CA SER A 38 11.62 -24.80 1.51
C SER A 38 10.91 -24.59 2.86
N PRO A 39 9.86 -23.76 2.94
CA PRO A 39 8.99 -23.31 1.83
C PRO A 39 9.41 -22.01 1.09
N TYR A 40 10.64 -21.52 1.25
CA TYR A 40 11.15 -20.29 0.60
C TYR A 40 10.20 -19.10 0.78
N ALA A 41 9.68 -18.95 1.99
CA ALA A 41 8.69 -17.94 2.31
C ALA A 41 9.34 -16.58 2.57
N VAL A 42 8.64 -15.51 2.18
CA VAL A 42 8.97 -14.15 2.57
C VAL A 42 7.98 -13.68 3.64
N THR A 43 8.51 -13.23 4.77
CA THR A 43 7.73 -12.71 5.89
C THR A 43 8.40 -11.48 6.47
N GLY A 44 7.64 -10.69 7.24
CA GLY A 44 8.20 -9.54 7.91
C GLY A 44 7.14 -8.59 8.46
N PHE A 45 7.63 -7.42 8.87
CA PHE A 45 6.81 -6.36 9.44
C PHE A 45 7.49 -5.00 9.25
N GLY A 46 6.73 -3.93 9.47
CA GLY A 46 7.26 -2.57 9.45
C GLY A 46 6.29 -1.56 10.03
N GLN A 47 6.73 -0.31 10.05
CA GLN A 47 5.92 0.83 10.50
C GLN A 47 5.82 1.87 9.39
N ILE A 48 4.60 2.33 9.09
CA ILE A 48 4.40 3.48 8.22
C ILE A 48 4.70 4.73 9.05
N THR A 49 5.67 5.52 8.58
CA THR A 49 6.15 6.74 9.24
C THR A 49 5.67 8.00 8.53
N ARG A 50 5.23 7.88 7.27
CA ARG A 50 4.69 9.00 6.49
C ARG A 50 3.56 8.55 5.56
N ILE A 51 2.59 9.42 5.36
CA ILE A 51 1.60 9.32 4.27
C ILE A 51 1.57 10.66 3.53
N ASN A 52 1.67 10.63 2.21
CA ASN A 52 1.74 11.81 1.33
C ASN A 52 2.79 12.81 1.83
N SER A 53 3.97 12.29 2.21
CA SER A 53 5.10 13.02 2.82
C SER A 53 4.87 13.62 4.22
N SER A 54 3.65 13.55 4.76
CA SER A 54 3.30 14.03 6.10
C SER A 54 3.55 12.98 7.17
N THR A 55 4.13 13.38 8.31
CA THR A 55 4.22 12.56 9.54
C THR A 55 3.00 12.73 10.45
N GLY A 56 2.18 13.76 10.21
CA GLY A 56 0.98 14.08 11.00
C GLY A 56 -0.28 13.31 10.58
N PHE A 57 -0.12 12.23 9.82
CA PHE A 57 -1.25 11.44 9.30
C PHE A 57 -2.04 10.75 10.41
N CYS A 58 -1.43 10.51 11.58
CA CYS A 58 -2.15 10.08 12.76
C CYS A 58 -1.60 10.69 14.05
N THR A 59 -2.44 11.43 14.78
CA THR A 59 -2.04 12.12 16.02
C THR A 59 -2.02 11.20 17.24
N ASN A 60 -2.95 10.24 17.32
CA ASN A 60 -3.14 9.38 18.50
C ASN A 60 -3.04 7.88 18.14
N CYS A 61 -2.30 7.56 17.08
CA CYS A 61 -2.10 6.19 16.66
C CYS A 61 -0.79 6.01 15.89
N THR A 62 -0.39 4.76 15.71
CA THR A 62 0.66 4.36 14.77
C THR A 62 0.08 3.40 13.75
N LEU A 63 0.68 3.36 12.56
CA LEU A 63 0.39 2.36 11.54
C LEU A 63 1.54 1.36 11.45
N THR A 64 1.26 0.11 11.78
CA THR A 64 2.19 -1.00 11.57
C THR A 64 1.62 -1.96 10.54
N TYR A 65 2.47 -2.75 9.91
CA TYR A 65 2.02 -3.81 9.03
C TYR A 65 2.85 -5.05 9.24
N GLU A 66 2.22 -6.18 8.94
CA GLU A 66 2.82 -7.51 8.93
C GLU A 66 2.54 -8.12 7.57
N PHE A 67 3.44 -8.96 7.09
CA PHE A 67 3.27 -9.65 5.83
C PHE A 67 3.84 -11.06 5.87
N GLY A 68 3.26 -11.94 5.06
CA GLY A 68 3.68 -13.33 4.99
C GLY A 68 2.92 -14.13 3.95
N GLY A 69 3.22 -15.43 3.86
CA GLY A 69 2.54 -16.35 2.95
C GLY A 69 2.93 -16.21 1.47
N PHE A 70 3.94 -15.40 1.15
CA PHE A 70 4.51 -15.30 -0.18
C PHE A 70 5.44 -16.49 -0.42
N ASN A 71 5.08 -17.36 -1.36
CA ASN A 71 5.83 -18.57 -1.67
C ASN A 71 6.62 -18.39 -2.96
N LEU A 72 7.86 -18.89 -2.97
CA LEU A 72 8.73 -18.84 -4.14
C LEU A 72 8.08 -19.57 -5.31
N ALA A 73 7.90 -18.87 -6.42
CA ALA A 73 7.38 -19.41 -7.66
C ALA A 73 8.51 -19.74 -8.64
N ASN A 74 9.51 -18.85 -8.74
CA ASN A 74 10.66 -19.04 -9.62
C ASN A 74 11.89 -18.33 -9.04
N SER A 75 13.07 -18.90 -9.28
CA SER A 75 14.37 -18.32 -8.95
C SER A 75 15.31 -18.48 -10.15
N THR A 76 15.81 -17.37 -10.67
CA THR A 76 16.78 -17.35 -11.76
C THR A 76 18.04 -16.63 -11.30
N THR A 77 19.19 -17.27 -11.46
CA THR A 77 20.49 -16.68 -11.13
C THR A 77 21.21 -16.33 -12.42
N ASP A 78 21.66 -15.07 -12.50
CA ASP A 78 22.63 -14.61 -13.48
C ASP A 78 24.03 -14.70 -12.83
N PRO A 79 24.86 -15.67 -13.25
CA PRO A 79 26.19 -15.86 -12.67
C PRO A 79 27.18 -14.76 -13.05
N ASP A 80 26.99 -14.09 -14.19
CA ASP A 80 27.89 -13.03 -14.66
C ASP A 80 27.64 -11.71 -13.90
N ALA A 81 26.38 -11.49 -13.49
CA ALA A 81 25.98 -10.35 -12.67
C ALA A 81 25.94 -10.62 -11.17
N ASP A 82 26.29 -11.83 -10.72
CA ASP A 82 26.13 -12.33 -9.33
C ASP A 82 24.77 -11.93 -8.73
N THR A 83 23.71 -12.09 -9.53
CA THR A 83 22.37 -11.60 -9.20
C THR A 83 21.37 -12.74 -9.26
N THR A 84 20.61 -12.92 -8.18
CA THR A 84 19.48 -13.86 -8.13
C THR A 84 18.17 -13.10 -8.10
N THR A 85 17.35 -13.31 -9.12
CA THR A 85 15.97 -12.82 -9.18
C THR A 85 15.03 -13.89 -8.69
N ARG A 86 14.18 -13.56 -7.71
CA ARG A 86 13.15 -14.44 -7.17
C ARG A 86 11.78 -13.84 -7.36
N THR A 87 10.84 -14.64 -7.84
CA THR A 87 9.44 -14.25 -7.96
C THR A 87 8.59 -15.07 -7.01
N TYR A 88 7.56 -14.43 -6.44
CA TYR A 88 6.69 -15.04 -5.43
C TYR A 88 5.23 -14.89 -5.82
N THR A 89 4.42 -15.84 -5.36
CA THR A 89 2.97 -15.87 -5.56
C THR A 89 2.24 -15.93 -4.21
N GLY A 90 0.99 -15.46 -4.20
CA GLY A 90 0.14 -15.49 -3.02
C GLY A 90 0.55 -14.45 -1.99
N GLY A 91 0.37 -14.77 -0.72
CA GLY A 91 0.73 -13.91 0.41
C GLY A 91 -0.29 -12.84 0.75
N TRP A 92 -0.06 -12.20 1.89
CA TRP A 92 -0.91 -11.20 2.50
C TRP A 92 -0.06 -10.09 3.12
N VAL A 93 -0.63 -8.89 3.19
CA VAL A 93 -0.10 -7.75 3.95
C VAL A 93 -1.26 -7.17 4.74
N ASN A 94 -1.12 -7.12 6.06
CA ASN A 94 -2.14 -6.55 6.94
C ASN A 94 -1.58 -5.31 7.62
N VAL A 95 -2.22 -4.17 7.37
CA VAL A 95 -1.91 -2.88 7.96
C VAL A 95 -2.89 -2.62 9.10
N TYR A 96 -2.33 -2.31 10.27
CA TYR A 96 -3.06 -2.10 11.50
C TYR A 96 -2.87 -0.70 12.00
N VAL A 97 -3.96 -0.13 12.50
CA VAL A 97 -3.92 1.04 13.35
C VAL A 97 -3.81 0.60 14.80
N ASN A 98 -2.82 1.14 15.51
CA ASN A 98 -2.58 0.89 16.93
C ASN A 98 -2.81 2.20 17.69
N TYR A 99 -3.80 2.21 18.57
CA TYR A 99 -4.17 3.39 19.35
C TYR A 99 -3.42 3.45 20.68
N LEU A 100 -3.41 4.63 21.31
CA LEU A 100 -2.72 4.84 22.60
C LEU A 100 -3.32 4.02 23.75
N ASP A 101 -4.57 3.60 23.64
CA ASP A 101 -5.24 2.72 24.62
C ASP A 101 -4.91 1.23 24.41
N ASN A 102 -3.97 0.92 23.51
CA ASN A 102 -3.58 -0.42 23.07
C ASN A 102 -4.67 -1.19 22.30
N THR A 103 -5.73 -0.52 21.86
CA THR A 103 -6.64 -1.14 20.89
C THR A 103 -5.97 -1.19 19.51
N ARG A 104 -6.23 -2.27 18.77
CA ARG A 104 -5.68 -2.52 17.44
C ARG A 104 -6.81 -2.89 16.49
N ALA A 105 -6.85 -2.24 15.33
CA ALA A 105 -7.84 -2.53 14.30
C ALA A 105 -7.17 -2.75 12.94
N LEU A 106 -7.74 -3.65 12.14
CA LEU A 106 -7.29 -3.86 10.75
C LEU A 106 -7.72 -2.66 9.91
N TRP A 107 -6.75 -1.81 9.57
CA TRP A 107 -6.99 -0.61 8.79
C TRP A 107 -7.09 -0.95 7.30
N LEU A 108 -6.18 -1.79 6.80
CA LEU A 108 -6.15 -2.23 5.41
C LEU A 108 -5.58 -3.64 5.33
N GLY A 109 -6.31 -4.58 4.76
CA GLY A 109 -5.82 -5.91 4.42
C GLY A 109 -5.66 -6.03 2.91
N LEU A 110 -4.50 -6.54 2.52
CA LEU A 110 -4.07 -6.70 1.14
C LEU A 110 -3.67 -8.16 0.89
N GLN A 111 -3.86 -8.61 -0.35
CA GLN A 111 -3.43 -9.90 -0.84
C GLN A 111 -2.44 -9.72 -1.99
N GLY A 112 -1.52 -10.68 -2.17
CA GLY A 112 -0.66 -10.69 -3.36
C GLY A 112 -1.46 -10.76 -4.64
N HIS A 113 -1.18 -9.83 -5.57
CA HIS A 113 -1.86 -9.78 -6.86
C HIS A 113 -1.63 -11.07 -7.66
N ALA A 114 -2.63 -11.46 -8.44
CA ALA A 114 -2.62 -12.71 -9.20
C ALA A 114 -1.40 -12.85 -10.11
N GLY A 115 -0.90 -14.08 -10.30
CA GLY A 115 0.36 -14.33 -11.01
C GLY A 115 1.57 -13.96 -10.14
N THR A 116 2.47 -13.12 -10.63
CA THR A 116 3.61 -12.64 -9.83
C THR A 116 3.15 -11.55 -8.87
N SER A 117 3.15 -11.86 -7.58
CA SER A 117 2.82 -10.92 -6.50
C SER A 117 4.05 -10.11 -6.09
N LEU A 118 5.20 -10.79 -5.87
CA LEU A 118 6.47 -10.13 -5.54
C LEU A 118 7.58 -10.50 -6.52
N THR A 119 8.48 -9.56 -6.74
CA THR A 119 9.80 -9.79 -7.36
C THR A 119 10.88 -9.24 -6.45
N GLY A 120 11.80 -10.09 -6.04
CA GLY A 120 12.99 -9.74 -5.26
C GLY A 120 14.25 -9.91 -6.10
N ILE A 121 15.20 -8.99 -5.94
CA ILE A 121 16.53 -9.06 -6.52
C ILE A 121 17.52 -9.14 -5.37
N ILE A 122 18.36 -10.17 -5.39
CA ILE A 122 19.45 -10.41 -4.44
C ILE A 122 20.75 -10.28 -5.23
N VAL A 123 21.65 -9.41 -4.77
CA VAL A 123 22.99 -9.21 -5.34
C VAL A 123 24.00 -9.80 -4.36
N GLY A 124 24.87 -10.67 -4.86
CA GLY A 124 25.77 -11.47 -4.06
C GLY A 124 25.25 -12.90 -3.83
N SER A 125 26.13 -13.74 -3.29
CA SER A 125 25.84 -15.15 -3.02
C SER A 125 26.36 -15.60 -1.65
N GLY A 126 25.76 -16.65 -1.10
CA GLY A 126 26.14 -17.19 0.21
C GLY A 126 26.04 -16.14 1.34
N VAL A 127 27.16 -15.91 2.02
CA VAL A 127 27.26 -14.90 3.10
C VAL A 127 27.60 -13.50 2.57
N ASP A 128 28.00 -13.38 1.31
CA ASP A 128 28.46 -12.14 0.68
C ASP A 128 27.32 -11.38 -0.04
N VAL A 129 26.11 -11.47 0.51
CA VAL A 129 24.95 -10.73 -0.04
C VAL A 129 25.09 -9.25 0.28
N VAL A 130 25.18 -8.43 -0.77
CA VAL A 130 25.43 -6.98 -0.68
C VAL A 130 24.23 -6.13 -1.09
N GLY A 131 23.20 -6.74 -1.69
CA GLY A 131 22.01 -6.02 -2.12
C GLY A 131 20.75 -6.88 -2.05
N VAL A 132 19.68 -6.31 -1.49
CA VAL A 132 18.35 -6.92 -1.52
C VAL A 132 17.32 -5.84 -1.79
N ASN A 133 16.59 -5.99 -2.90
CA ASN A 133 15.51 -5.09 -3.30
C ASN A 133 14.24 -5.89 -3.61
N GLY A 134 13.10 -5.30 -3.31
CA GLY A 134 11.80 -5.92 -3.55
C GLY A 134 10.86 -4.97 -4.26
N THR A 135 10.01 -5.52 -5.12
CA THR A 135 8.84 -4.83 -5.68
C THR A 135 7.68 -5.80 -5.73
N GLY A 136 6.45 -5.27 -5.76
CA GLY A 136 5.30 -6.11 -5.98
C GLY A 136 4.00 -5.35 -6.16
N LEU A 137 2.97 -6.14 -6.43
CA LEU A 137 1.60 -5.71 -6.68
C LEU A 137 0.68 -6.41 -5.69
N LEU A 138 -0.26 -5.67 -5.13
CA LEU A 138 -1.19 -6.14 -4.11
C LEU A 138 -2.61 -5.68 -4.44
N ASP A 139 -3.58 -6.51 -4.07
CA ASP A 139 -5.01 -6.25 -4.21
C ASP A 139 -5.62 -6.03 -2.82
N VAL A 140 -6.55 -5.10 -2.71
CA VAL A 140 -7.28 -4.79 -1.48
C VAL A 140 -8.35 -5.86 -1.26
N VAL A 141 -8.44 -6.37 -0.03
CA VAL A 141 -9.41 -7.42 0.30
C VAL A 141 -10.35 -7.05 1.43
N ASN A 142 -9.89 -6.31 2.45
CA ASN A 142 -10.71 -5.90 3.59
C ASN A 142 -10.03 -4.78 4.40
N GLY A 143 -10.65 -4.40 5.53
CA GLY A 143 -10.15 -3.37 6.44
C GLY A 143 -11.01 -2.11 6.42
N LEU A 144 -10.82 -1.26 7.42
CA LEU A 144 -11.59 -0.02 7.59
C LEU A 144 -11.50 0.91 6.37
N ALA A 145 -10.33 0.97 5.72
CA ALA A 145 -10.07 1.86 4.59
C ALA A 145 -10.22 1.18 3.22
N ALA A 146 -10.62 -0.10 3.16
CA ALA A 146 -10.62 -0.89 1.93
C ALA A 146 -11.37 -0.25 0.76
N SER A 147 -12.57 0.29 1.01
CA SER A 147 -13.42 0.90 -0.02
C SER A 147 -12.81 2.13 -0.69
N TYR A 148 -11.78 2.72 -0.08
CA TYR A 148 -11.08 3.86 -0.64
C TYR A 148 -9.95 3.43 -1.58
N PHE A 149 -9.49 2.19 -1.53
CA PHE A 149 -8.29 1.74 -2.24
C PHE A 149 -8.54 0.62 -3.27
N ASP A 150 -9.70 -0.04 -3.25
CA ASP A 150 -10.11 -1.00 -4.30
C ASP A 150 -10.46 -0.23 -5.59
N THR A 151 -9.45 0.01 -6.41
CA THR A 151 -9.51 0.87 -7.60
C THR A 151 -9.10 0.14 -8.87
N ASN A 152 -8.33 -0.94 -8.74
CA ASN A 152 -7.72 -1.69 -9.84
C ASN A 152 -6.92 -0.77 -10.79
N ALA A 153 -6.37 0.33 -10.28
CA ALA A 153 -5.79 1.39 -11.09
C ALA A 153 -4.28 1.25 -11.33
N MET A 154 -3.61 0.32 -10.64
CA MET A 154 -2.21 0.01 -10.86
C MET A 154 -2.00 -0.95 -12.02
N THR A 155 -0.73 -1.15 -12.41
CA THR A 155 -0.35 -2.08 -13.47
C THR A 155 -0.97 -3.46 -13.23
N ARG A 156 -1.47 -4.08 -14.30
CA ARG A 156 -2.16 -5.39 -14.28
C ARG A 156 -3.50 -5.39 -13.52
N GLY A 157 -4.03 -4.21 -13.17
CA GLY A 157 -5.29 -4.07 -12.46
C GLY A 157 -5.16 -4.26 -10.95
N ALA A 158 -3.95 -4.12 -10.40
CA ALA A 158 -3.76 -4.16 -8.95
C ALA A 158 -4.22 -2.85 -8.27
N ASP A 159 -4.34 -2.87 -6.95
CA ASP A 159 -4.71 -1.68 -6.16
C ASP A 159 -3.50 -0.94 -5.61
N PHE A 160 -2.46 -1.70 -5.29
CA PHE A 160 -1.23 -1.19 -4.70
C PHE A 160 -0.01 -1.68 -5.46
N ARG A 161 0.98 -0.80 -5.55
CA ARG A 161 2.38 -1.16 -5.79
C ARG A 161 3.15 -0.97 -4.50
N PHE A 162 4.11 -1.85 -4.22
CA PHE A 162 5.13 -1.57 -3.21
C PHE A 162 6.54 -1.74 -3.75
N SER A 163 7.48 -1.13 -3.04
CA SER A 163 8.92 -1.34 -3.21
C SER A 163 9.63 -1.35 -1.87
N THR A 164 10.68 -2.15 -1.74
CA THR A 164 11.57 -2.19 -0.59
C THR A 164 13.03 -2.16 -1.03
N THR A 165 13.87 -1.57 -0.18
CA THR A 165 15.33 -1.59 -0.34
C THR A 165 15.95 -1.87 1.02
N ALA A 166 16.78 -2.91 1.09
CA ALA A 166 17.55 -3.23 2.28
C ALA A 166 18.76 -2.31 2.42
N THR A 167 18.98 -1.81 3.63
CA THR A 167 20.20 -1.07 4.02
C THR A 167 21.10 -1.92 4.91
N THR A 168 20.52 -2.88 5.62
CA THR A 168 21.23 -3.85 6.45
C THR A 168 20.83 -5.25 5.99
N ILE A 169 21.82 -6.12 5.80
CA ILE A 169 21.63 -7.49 5.33
C ILE A 169 22.43 -8.40 6.25
N ASP A 170 21.77 -9.43 6.74
CA ASP A 170 22.37 -10.56 7.45
C ASP A 170 22.03 -11.84 6.69
N ALA A 171 23.03 -12.37 6.00
CA ALA A 171 22.98 -13.64 5.27
C ALA A 171 23.83 -14.73 5.95
N SER A 172 24.17 -14.55 7.23
CA SER A 172 24.96 -15.53 7.98
C SER A 172 24.21 -16.84 8.26
N ASP A 173 22.87 -16.78 8.27
CA ASP A 173 22.02 -17.95 8.39
C ASP A 173 21.80 -18.60 7.01
N PRO A 174 22.28 -19.84 6.78
CA PRO A 174 22.09 -20.51 5.50
C PRO A 174 20.61 -20.78 5.18
N ALA A 175 19.73 -20.80 6.18
CA ALA A 175 18.30 -21.03 5.99
C ALA A 175 17.52 -19.76 5.65
N ALA A 176 18.06 -18.56 5.92
CA ALA A 176 17.35 -17.31 5.70
C ALA A 176 18.25 -16.08 5.55
N ILE A 177 17.85 -15.14 4.70
CA ILE A 177 18.42 -13.79 4.65
C ILE A 177 17.51 -12.87 5.44
N LYS A 178 18.05 -12.19 6.45
CA LYS A 178 17.35 -11.18 7.23
C LYS A 178 17.79 -9.81 6.74
N THR A 179 16.83 -8.92 6.54
CA THR A 179 17.14 -7.56 6.08
C THR A 179 16.37 -6.53 6.88
N SER A 180 16.97 -5.37 7.07
CA SER A 180 16.26 -4.16 7.45
C SER A 180 16.51 -3.05 6.43
N GLY A 181 15.52 -2.17 6.25
CA GLY A 181 15.65 -1.03 5.34
C GLY A 181 14.35 -0.27 5.22
N SER A 182 14.10 0.30 4.04
CA SER A 182 12.91 1.14 3.81
C SER A 182 11.94 0.51 2.82
N GLY A 183 10.69 0.96 2.91
CA GLY A 183 9.58 0.51 2.06
C GLY A 183 8.68 1.67 1.65
N THR A 184 7.99 1.49 0.53
CA THR A 184 7.00 2.45 0.04
C THR A 184 5.82 1.70 -0.54
N PHE A 185 4.61 2.10 -0.16
CA PHE A 185 3.38 1.68 -0.82
C PHE A 185 2.80 2.85 -1.61
N THR A 186 2.30 2.58 -2.80
CA THR A 186 1.65 3.59 -3.65
C THR A 186 0.32 3.02 -4.13
N SER A 187 -0.73 3.84 -4.08
CA SER A 187 -2.08 3.51 -4.55
C SER A 187 -2.75 4.74 -5.16
N GLN A 188 -3.82 4.51 -5.91
CA GLN A 188 -4.80 5.53 -6.25
C GLN A 188 -6.03 5.28 -5.37
N THR A 189 -6.60 6.34 -4.82
CA THR A 189 -7.81 6.25 -4.02
C THR A 189 -9.04 6.58 -4.86
N GLN A 190 -10.16 5.94 -4.55
CA GLN A 190 -11.44 6.40 -5.05
C GLN A 190 -11.78 7.73 -4.36
N VAL A 191 -11.75 8.81 -5.13
CA VAL A 191 -12.43 10.04 -4.75
C VAL A 191 -13.92 9.79 -4.94
N THR A 192 -14.63 9.43 -3.86
CA THR A 192 -16.08 9.64 -3.86
C THR A 192 -16.27 11.15 -3.81
N GLU A 193 -16.42 11.79 -4.98
CA GLU A 193 -16.94 13.14 -5.04
C GLU A 193 -18.29 13.12 -4.32
N VAL A 194 -18.31 13.51 -3.05
CA VAL A 194 -19.55 13.86 -2.37
C VAL A 194 -20.08 15.04 -3.18
N PRO A 195 -21.25 14.94 -3.84
CA PRO A 195 -21.78 16.05 -4.60
C PRO A 195 -21.83 17.25 -3.68
N GLU A 196 -21.13 18.33 -4.03
CA GLU A 196 -21.06 19.49 -3.15
C GLU A 196 -22.50 19.91 -2.79
N PRO A 197 -22.79 20.23 -1.52
CA PRO A 197 -24.14 20.56 -1.07
C PRO A 197 -24.82 21.66 -1.92
N ALA A 198 -24.01 22.53 -2.54
CA ALA A 198 -24.46 23.56 -3.47
C ALA A 198 -25.13 23.01 -4.72
N SER A 199 -24.66 21.89 -5.27
CA SER A 199 -25.24 21.26 -6.47
C SER A 199 -26.62 20.66 -6.19
N VAL A 200 -26.80 20.05 -5.01
CA VAL A 200 -28.11 19.54 -4.56
C VAL A 200 -29.06 20.71 -4.24
N ALA A 201 -28.55 21.76 -3.61
CA ALA A 201 -29.34 22.97 -3.35
C ALA A 201 -29.75 23.70 -4.64
N LEU A 202 -28.88 23.76 -5.65
CA LEU A 202 -29.18 24.37 -6.95
C LEU A 202 -30.18 23.57 -7.78
N VAL A 203 -30.10 22.24 -7.76
CA VAL A 203 -31.13 21.38 -8.37
C VAL A 203 -32.46 21.53 -7.61
N GLY A 204 -32.42 21.58 -6.27
CA GLY A 204 -33.60 21.85 -5.44
C GLY A 204 -34.24 23.22 -5.71
N LEU A 205 -33.43 24.27 -5.83
CA LEU A 205 -33.87 25.63 -6.18
C LEU A 205 -34.38 25.72 -7.62
N GLY A 206 -33.76 25.02 -8.56
CA GLY A 206 -34.21 24.93 -9.95
C GLY A 206 -35.60 24.30 -10.06
N LEU A 207 -35.84 23.20 -9.34
CA LEU A 207 -37.14 22.53 -9.26
C LEU A 207 -38.21 23.40 -8.57
N LEU A 208 -37.86 24.11 -7.49
CA LEU A 208 -38.73 25.09 -6.84
C LEU A 208 -39.10 26.26 -7.76
N GLY A 209 -38.14 26.77 -8.54
CA GLY A 209 -38.37 27.80 -9.55
C GLY A 209 -39.32 27.34 -10.66
N LEU A 210 -39.19 26.10 -11.13
CA LEU A 210 -40.08 25.48 -12.11
C LEU A 210 -41.51 25.27 -11.55
N ALA A 211 -41.63 24.85 -10.29
CA ALA A 211 -42.92 24.69 -9.62
C ALA A 211 -43.63 26.04 -9.38
N ALA A 212 -42.87 27.09 -9.02
CA ALA A 212 -43.40 28.45 -8.88
C ALA A 212 -43.85 29.05 -10.22
N ARG A 213 -43.15 28.74 -11.33
CA ARG A 213 -43.52 29.19 -12.68
C ARG A 213 -44.84 28.58 -13.16
N ARG A 214 -45.14 27.32 -12.82
CA ARG A 214 -46.44 26.69 -13.13
C ARG A 214 -47.61 27.35 -12.41
N ARG A 215 -47.43 27.86 -11.18
CA ARG A 215 -48.50 28.55 -10.42
C ARG A 215 -48.88 29.92 -11.00
N LYS A 216 -47.96 30.60 -11.70
CA LYS A 216 -48.28 31.87 -12.40
C LYS A 216 -49.07 31.68 -13.69
N LEU A 217 -49.05 30.49 -14.30
CA LEU A 217 -49.78 30.18 -15.53
C LEU A 217 -51.21 29.66 -15.27
N ALA A 218 -51.54 29.30 -14.02
CA ALA A 218 -52.85 28.77 -13.62
C ALA A 218 -53.77 29.83 -12.98
N LYS A 219 -53.46 31.11 -13.14
CA LYS A 219 -54.23 32.25 -12.63
C LYS A 219 -54.43 33.24 -13.77
#